data_AF-W0JBN2-F1
#
_entry.id   AF-W0JBN2-F1
#
_cell.length_a   1.000
_cell.length_b   1.000
_cell.length_c   1.000
_cell.angle_alpha   90.00
_cell.angle_beta   90.00
_cell.angle_gamma   90.00
#
_symmetry.space_group_name_H-M   'P 1'
#
loop_
_entity.id
_entity.type
_entity.pdbx_description
1 polymer ?
#
loop_
_entity_poly.entity_id
_entity_poly.type
_entity_poly.pdbx_seq_one_letter_code
_entity_poly.pdbx_strand_id
1 'polypeptide(L)' 'MGKAKDSETLSVHASKKHVETIAARAAPLSLSKSKYAALIIEQWVQAGCPPVNEPDRLMQLAKKSSGR' A
#
# COMPACT_ATOMS: atom_id res chain seq x y z
N MET A 1 -17.71 -21.06 -11.24
CA MET A 1 -16.98 -19.96 -10.58
C MET A 1 -15.49 -20.29 -10.65
N GLY A 2 -14.83 -19.84 -11.72
CA GLY A 2 -13.41 -20.15 -11.95
C GLY A 2 -12.54 -19.26 -11.07
N LYS A 3 -11.74 -19.86 -10.19
CA LYS A 3 -10.68 -19.14 -9.49
C LYS A 3 -9.64 -18.73 -10.54
N ALA A 4 -9.35 -17.44 -10.62
CA ALA A 4 -8.21 -16.97 -11.42
C ALA A 4 -6.95 -17.67 -10.87
N LYS A 5 -6.30 -18.49 -11.72
CA LYS A 5 -5.20 -19.38 -11.32
C LYS A 5 -3.97 -18.62 -10.81
N ASP A 6 -3.87 -17.34 -11.17
CA ASP A 6 -2.69 -16.51 -10.94
C ASP A 6 -2.97 -15.34 -9.97
N SER A 7 -4.08 -15.38 -9.22
CA SER A 7 -4.43 -14.32 -8.27
C SER A 7 -4.85 -14.86 -6.92
N GLU A 8 -4.37 -14.23 -5.85
CA GLU A 8 -4.76 -14.52 -4.47
C GLU A 8 -5.12 -13.22 -3.73
N THR A 9 -5.99 -13.33 -2.72
CA THR A 9 -6.42 -12.18 -1.91
C THR A 9 -5.48 -11.98 -0.73
N LEU A 10 -4.81 -10.83 -0.69
CA LEU A 10 -4.04 -10.37 0.46
C LEU A 10 -4.95 -9.60 1.44
N SER A 11 -5.17 -10.14 2.64
CA SER A 11 -5.94 -9.48 3.72
C SER A 11 -5.00 -8.72 4.65
N VAL A 12 -5.11 -7.39 4.70
CA VAL A 12 -4.27 -6.52 5.56
C VAL A 12 -5.11 -5.52 6.35
N HIS A 13 -4.70 -5.27 7.60
CA HIS A 13 -5.23 -4.18 8.40
C HIS A 13 -4.43 -2.89 8.14
N ALA A 14 -5.11 -1.86 7.65
CA ALA A 14 -4.52 -0.54 7.40
C ALA A 14 -5.19 0.52 8.27
N SER A 15 -4.48 1.62 8.53
CA SER A 15 -5.06 2.75 9.26
C SER A 15 -6.25 3.34 8.50
N LYS A 16 -7.27 3.78 9.23
CA LYS A 16 -8.49 4.37 8.64
C LYS A 16 -8.17 5.53 7.69
N LYS A 17 -7.23 6.40 8.08
CA LYS A 17 -6.76 7.54 7.27
C LYS A 17 -6.16 7.12 5.93
N HIS A 18 -5.39 6.03 5.90
CA HIS A 18 -4.84 5.53 4.63
C HIS A 18 -5.94 4.97 3.73
N VAL A 19 -6.89 4.22 4.29
CA VAL A 19 -8.03 3.67 3.54
C VAL A 19 -8.89 4.79 2.95
N GLU A 20 -9.16 5.84 3.72
CA GLU A 20 -9.89 7.03 3.25
C GLU A 20 -9.14 7.75 2.12
N THR A 21 -7.82 7.90 2.24
CA THR A 21 -6.98 8.51 1.19
C THR A 21 -7.01 7.69 -0.10
N ILE A 22 -6.89 6.36 -0.01
CA ILE A 22 -7.01 5.44 -1.15
C ILE A 22 -8.40 5.58 -1.80
N ALA A 23 -9.46 5.60 -0.99
CA ALA A 23 -10.83 5.74 -1.49
C ALA A 23 -11.05 7.06 -2.25
N ALA A 24 -10.60 8.17 -1.68
CA ALA A 24 -10.73 9.49 -2.29
C ALA A 24 -9.98 9.58 -3.63
N ARG A 25 -8.81 8.94 -3.74
CA ARG A 25 -8.03 8.91 -4.98
C ARG A 25 -8.58 7.94 -6.03
N ALA A 26 -9.20 6.85 -5.61
CA ALA A 26 -9.80 5.87 -6.50
C ALA A 26 -11.11 6.38 -7.15
N ALA A 27 -11.88 7.19 -6.41
CA ALA A 27 -13.18 7.71 -6.85
C ALA A 27 -13.17 8.44 -8.21
N PRO A 28 -12.31 9.44 -8.47
CA PRO A 28 -12.27 10.14 -9.76
C PRO A 28 -11.82 9.25 -10.93
N LEU A 29 -11.22 8.09 -10.65
CA LEU A 29 -10.77 7.13 -11.66
C LEU A 29 -11.80 6.00 -11.90
N SER A 30 -12.95 6.04 -11.21
CA SER A 30 -13.95 4.96 -11.22
C SER A 30 -13.35 3.60 -10.85
N LEU A 31 -12.35 3.58 -9.96
CA LEU A 31 -11.71 2.36 -9.48
C LEU A 31 -12.23 1.97 -8.09
N SER A 32 -12.27 0.66 -7.81
CA SER A 32 -12.47 0.20 -6.43
C SER A 32 -11.23 0.45 -5.59
N LYS A 33 -11.40 0.56 -4.26
CA LYS A 33 -10.27 0.70 -3.31
C LYS A 33 -9.22 -0.40 -3.50
N SER A 34 -9.68 -1.64 -3.66
CA SER A 34 -8.80 -2.80 -3.84
C SER A 34 -8.03 -2.75 -5.16
N LYS A 35 -8.69 -2.37 -6.26
CA LYS A 35 -8.03 -2.23 -7.57
C LYS A 35 -7.00 -1.10 -7.55
N TYR A 36 -7.33 0.03 -6.95
CA TYR A 36 -6.40 1.14 -6.83
C TYR A 36 -5.20 0.79 -5.93
N ALA A 37 -5.43 0.08 -4.82
CA ALA A 37 -4.34 -0.41 -3.97
C ALA A 37 -3.42 -1.41 -4.68
N ALA A 38 -3.96 -2.30 -5.51
CA ALA A 38 -3.16 -3.22 -6.32
C ALA A 38 -2.23 -2.46 -7.29
N LEU A 39 -2.73 -1.42 -7.96
CA LEU A 39 -1.91 -0.58 -8.85
C LEU A 39 -0.78 0.14 -8.11
N ILE A 40 -1.00 0.59 -6.87
CA ILE A 40 0.07 1.17 -6.04
C ILE A 40 1.16 0.14 -5.77
N ILE A 41 0.77 -1.09 -5.42
CA ILE A 41 1.70 -2.17 -5.13
C ILE A 41 2.49 -2.55 -6.38
N GLU A 42 1.82 -2.67 -7.54
CA GLU A 42 2.48 -2.90 -8.84
C GLU A 42 3.53 -1.82 -9.13
N GLN A 43 3.16 -0.55 -8.96
CA GLN A 43 4.09 0.57 -9.15
C GLN A 43 5.27 0.51 -8.18
N TRP A 44 5.05 0.11 -6.92
CA TRP A 44 6.12 -0.04 -5.93
C TRP A 44 7.07 -1.18 -6.28
N VAL A 45 6.56 -2.31 -6.78
CA VAL A 45 7.37 -3.43 -7.26
C VAL A 45 8.19 -3.00 -8.47
N GLN A 46 7.58 -2.32 -9.44
CA GLN A 46 8.28 -1.80 -10.62
C GLN A 46 9.37 -0.78 -10.28
N ALA A 47 9.16 0.03 -9.24
CA ALA A 47 10.14 1.00 -8.76
C ALA A 47 11.30 0.36 -7.96
N GLY A 48 11.27 -0.95 -7.70
CA GLY A 48 12.29 -1.63 -6.92
C GLY A 48 12.30 -1.23 -5.44
N CYS A 49 11.13 -0.93 -4.87
CA CYS A 49 11.02 -0.50 -3.48
C CYS A 49 11.61 -1.57 -2.53
N PRO A 50 12.65 -1.25 -1.73
CA PRO A 50 13.28 -2.22 -0.85
C PRO A 50 12.32 -2.64 0.27
N PRO A 51 12.44 -3.88 0.78
CA PRO A 51 11.61 -4.33 1.88
C PRO A 51 11.86 -3.47 3.12
N VAL A 52 10.80 -2.93 3.70
CA VAL A 52 10.88 -2.23 4.99
C VAL A 52 10.86 -3.29 6.07
N ASN A 53 12.03 -3.65 6.59
CA ASN A 53 12.12 -4.48 7.79
C ASN A 53 11.80 -3.62 9.04
N GLU A 54 11.33 -4.25 10.13
CA GLU A 54 10.98 -3.51 11.37
C GLU A 54 12.14 -2.65 11.92
N PRO A 55 13.40 -3.11 11.93
CA PRO A 55 14.54 -2.28 12.34
C PRO A 55 14.68 -1.01 11.49
N ASP A 56 14.56 -1.11 10.16
CA ASP A 56 14.65 0.03 9.24
C ASP A 56 13.45 0.97 9.44
N ARG A 57 12.27 0.43 9.70
CA ARG A 57 11.08 1.23 10.04
C ARG A 57 11.33 2.06 11.31
N LEU A 58 11.88 1.44 12.35
CA LEU A 58 12.19 2.10 13.61
C LEU A 58 13.29 3.17 13.44
N MET A 59 14.34 2.88 12.68
CA MET A 59 15.39 3.86 12.36
C MET A 59 14.85 5.06 11.54
N GLN A 60 13.97 4.82 10.57
CA GLN A 60 13.35 5.90 9.79
C GLN A 60 12.41 6.77 10.63
N LEU A 61 11.67 6.17 11.57
CA LEU A 61 10.85 6.90 12.53
C LEU A 61 11.70 7.75 13.47
N ALA A 62 12.81 7.21 13.97
CA ALA A 62 13.76 7.93 14.83
C ALA A 62 14.42 9.12 14.11
N LYS A 63 14.76 8.97 12.82
CA LYS A 63 15.28 10.08 11.97
C LYS A 63 14.24 11.18 11.75
N LYS A 64 12.96 10.83 11.59
CA LYS A 64 11.88 11.82 11.44
C LYS A 64 11.56 12.59 12.73
N SER A 65 11.81 12.01 13.90
CA SER A 65 11.57 12.68 15.19
C SER A 65 12.74 13.56 15.66
N SER A 66 13.93 13.41 15.06
CA SER A 66 15.16 14.12 15.46
C SER A 66 15.49 15.35 14.59
N GLY A 67 14.75 15.61 13.52
CA GLY A 67 14.86 16.82 12.70
C GLY A 67 13.96 17.96 13.17
N ARG A 68 14.07 18.37 14.45
CA ARG A 68 13.51 19.63 14.97
C ARG A 68 14.61 20.65 15.17
#